data_AF-A0A537YJW1-F1
#
_entry.id   AF-A0A537YJW1-F1
#
_cell.length_a   1.000
_cell.length_b   1.000
_cell.length_c   1.000
_cell.angle_alpha   90.00
_cell.angle_beta   90.00
_cell.angle_gamma   90.00
#
_symmetry.space_group_name_H-M   'P 1'
#
loop_
_entity.id
_entity.type
_entity.pdbx_description
1 polymer ?
#
loop_
_entity_poly.entity_id
_entity_poly.type
_entity_poly.pdbx_seq_one_letter_code
_entity_poly.pdbx_strand_id
1 'polypeptide(L)'
;AKSNSFTNLVAAEDYAKAHAQYVSNSWGGSEFSGESTYDSHFSQSGVSFFVSSGDAGLPAEYPSSSPNVISVGGTTLHFDGSGNFTSETGWSSGGGGCSTQETATSAQSGFAGYGQVNCNGTRATPDVSLDADPASGVSVYDTTSYQGVTGWFVVGGTSASSPMWAAASAVAGAVVNSAYVYGNSITYRDITSGNNGAPCLTGYDLCSGRGSWVGGGSGGTTLRGSNTAVSSSQNPSTVGQSVTFTGTVTPASGTGTPSGTLQFKDGSTNLGSAQTLNGSGQASVSTSSFTQGPHSITAVYGGDSTFSGSTSPTVTQTVNGPPATTTAVSSSQNPSAPGQSVTFTATVTKQSGTGTPTGTVQFKDGGTNLGSPQTLNGALQASLATSSLSAAQHSITAVYSGDSTFPTSTSPALTQTVMSTTVVAPSSAASLSGSEWLNASADTPPATGVDFLISGGPPGYSNQLVGHAGTWAYGWLFVWNTTTVVNGTYSLKSRAFAPGGVSVDSPSIPVTINNLSTAVTVPSNGATVSGAPAFVASASGTALQPVTSVQFLLSGGPPAYSKRVLGGGTSTVYGWFFFWNTATVVNGTYTLQSRAFDAAGDFADSAPITITVAN
;
A
#
# COMPACT_ATOMS: atom_id res chain seq x y z
N ALA A 1 40.36 -16.91 -27.65
CA ALA A 1 41.40 -17.88 -27.25
C ALA A 1 41.50 -17.97 -25.73
N LYS A 2 42.02 -19.07 -25.15
CA LYS A 2 42.23 -19.22 -23.69
C LYS A 2 43.44 -18.44 -23.15
N SER A 3 44.41 -18.12 -23.99
CA SER A 3 45.52 -17.20 -23.72
C SER A 3 46.09 -16.68 -25.05
N ASN A 4 47.10 -15.81 -25.00
CA ASN A 4 47.83 -15.29 -26.16
C ASN A 4 48.92 -16.24 -26.70
N SER A 5 49.05 -17.46 -26.19
CA SER A 5 50.00 -18.44 -26.74
C SER A 5 49.55 -18.85 -28.14
N PHE A 6 50.50 -18.99 -29.08
CA PHE A 6 50.22 -19.36 -30.46
C PHE A 6 49.31 -20.60 -30.60
N THR A 7 49.57 -21.67 -29.83
CA THR A 7 48.72 -22.88 -29.78
C THR A 7 47.24 -22.59 -29.47
N ASN A 8 46.97 -21.65 -28.55
CA ASN A 8 45.61 -21.28 -28.18
C ASN A 8 44.96 -20.35 -29.21
N LEU A 9 45.75 -19.58 -29.95
CA LEU A 9 45.28 -18.72 -31.04
C LEU A 9 44.84 -19.58 -32.23
N VAL A 10 45.68 -20.51 -32.70
CA VAL A 10 45.30 -21.43 -33.80
C VAL A 10 44.15 -22.38 -33.42
N ALA A 11 44.04 -22.80 -32.16
CA ALA A 11 42.89 -23.57 -31.71
C ALA A 11 41.58 -22.75 -31.68
N ALA A 12 41.67 -21.44 -31.42
CA ALA A 12 40.52 -20.55 -31.51
C ALA A 12 40.12 -20.31 -32.97
N GLU A 13 41.11 -20.24 -33.86
CA GLU A 13 40.89 -20.14 -35.31
C GLU A 13 40.14 -21.37 -35.86
N ASP A 14 40.58 -22.57 -35.50
CA ASP A 14 39.90 -23.82 -35.89
C ASP A 14 38.45 -23.89 -35.39
N TYR A 15 38.18 -23.32 -34.23
CA TYR A 15 36.82 -23.19 -33.75
C TYR A 15 36.04 -22.17 -34.58
N ALA A 16 36.60 -20.99 -34.82
CA ALA A 16 35.96 -19.91 -35.57
C ALA A 16 35.60 -20.34 -37.01
N LYS A 17 36.52 -20.97 -37.73
CA LYS A 17 36.28 -21.42 -39.11
C LYS A 17 35.12 -22.40 -39.26
N ALA A 18 34.82 -23.19 -38.22
CA ALA A 18 33.70 -24.13 -38.24
C ALA A 18 32.35 -23.49 -37.86
N HIS A 19 32.34 -22.26 -37.33
CA HIS A 19 31.14 -21.66 -36.70
C HIS A 19 30.80 -20.25 -37.21
N ALA A 20 31.68 -19.61 -37.99
CA ALA A 20 31.48 -18.27 -38.52
C ALA A 20 31.82 -18.21 -40.02
N GLN A 21 31.10 -17.35 -40.76
CA GLN A 21 31.38 -17.06 -42.18
C GLN A 21 32.43 -15.97 -42.36
N TYR A 22 32.64 -15.12 -41.35
CA TYR A 22 33.58 -14.00 -41.37
C TYR A 22 34.37 -14.03 -40.06
N VAL A 23 35.66 -14.27 -40.16
CA VAL A 23 36.57 -14.38 -39.00
C VAL A 23 37.54 -13.21 -39.06
N SER A 24 37.54 -12.37 -38.04
CA SER A 24 38.49 -11.27 -37.90
C SER A 24 39.50 -11.59 -36.81
N ASN A 25 40.77 -11.44 -37.16
CA ASN A 25 41.92 -11.66 -36.31
C ASN A 25 42.70 -10.36 -36.18
N SER A 26 42.89 -9.95 -34.92
CA SER A 26 43.69 -8.78 -34.52
C SER A 26 44.83 -9.23 -33.63
N TRP A 27 45.64 -10.16 -34.14
CA TRP A 27 46.84 -10.71 -33.52
C TRP A 27 47.85 -11.10 -34.61
N GLY A 28 49.14 -11.00 -34.30
CA GLY A 28 50.22 -11.29 -35.25
C GLY A 28 51.59 -11.22 -34.59
N GLY A 29 52.61 -11.60 -35.33
CA GLY A 29 54.01 -11.50 -34.94
C GLY A 29 54.94 -11.71 -36.13
N SER A 30 56.25 -11.63 -35.88
CA SER A 30 57.27 -11.81 -36.93
C SER A 30 57.13 -13.17 -37.61
N GLU A 31 57.36 -13.20 -38.92
CA GLU A 31 57.43 -14.44 -39.68
C GLU A 31 58.52 -15.38 -39.16
N PHE A 32 58.31 -16.68 -39.30
CA PHE A 32 59.21 -17.72 -38.84
C PHE A 32 59.26 -18.93 -39.78
N SER A 33 60.40 -19.62 -39.77
CA SER A 33 60.60 -20.81 -40.62
C SER A 33 59.59 -21.92 -40.26
N GLY A 34 58.86 -22.40 -41.26
CA GLY A 34 57.84 -23.45 -41.11
C GLY A 34 56.43 -22.95 -40.86
N GLU A 35 56.19 -21.63 -40.88
CA GLU A 35 54.86 -21.04 -40.66
C GLU A 35 53.78 -21.52 -41.64
N SER A 36 54.16 -21.83 -42.89
CA SER A 36 53.25 -22.37 -43.92
C SER A 36 52.56 -23.68 -43.54
N THR A 37 53.08 -24.42 -42.56
CA THR A 37 52.40 -25.61 -42.02
C THR A 37 51.11 -25.27 -41.25
N TYR A 38 50.96 -24.02 -40.79
CA TYR A 38 49.80 -23.54 -40.04
C TYR A 38 48.72 -22.91 -40.94
N ASP A 39 48.97 -22.69 -42.23
CA ASP A 39 48.01 -22.05 -43.14
C ASP A 39 46.68 -22.78 -43.28
N SER A 40 46.67 -24.09 -43.03
CA SER A 40 45.43 -24.89 -43.03
C SER A 40 44.43 -24.49 -41.94
N HIS A 41 44.88 -23.76 -40.90
CA HIS A 41 43.99 -23.17 -39.91
C HIS A 41 43.12 -22.05 -40.51
N PHE A 42 43.59 -21.37 -41.55
CA PHE A 42 42.87 -20.29 -42.23
C PHE A 42 42.18 -20.74 -43.53
N SER A 43 41.91 -22.04 -43.69
CA SER A 43 41.29 -22.58 -44.89
C SER A 43 39.95 -23.25 -44.57
N GLN A 44 38.87 -22.66 -45.09
CA GLN A 44 37.52 -23.23 -45.01
C GLN A 44 36.63 -22.67 -46.13
N SER A 45 35.93 -23.55 -46.85
CA SER A 45 35.01 -23.13 -47.91
C SER A 45 33.89 -22.25 -47.37
N GLY A 46 33.66 -21.09 -47.99
CA GLY A 46 32.60 -20.16 -47.61
C GLY A 46 32.92 -19.28 -46.41
N VAL A 47 34.15 -19.32 -45.90
CA VAL A 47 34.62 -18.50 -44.79
C VAL A 47 35.67 -17.51 -45.29
N SER A 48 35.56 -16.26 -44.84
CA SER A 48 36.52 -15.19 -45.11
C SER A 48 37.33 -14.90 -43.85
N PHE A 49 38.65 -14.89 -43.96
CA PHE A 49 39.56 -14.61 -42.86
C PHE A 49 40.23 -13.26 -43.07
N PHE A 50 40.08 -12.35 -42.12
CA PHE A 50 40.66 -11.01 -42.15
C PHE A 50 41.69 -10.92 -41.03
N VAL A 51 42.92 -10.54 -41.37
CA VAL A 51 44.03 -10.49 -40.41
C VAL A 51 44.67 -9.12 -40.46
N SER A 52 44.77 -8.47 -39.29
CA SER A 52 45.55 -7.23 -39.12
C SER A 52 46.97 -7.41 -39.65
N SER A 53 47.44 -6.50 -40.49
CA SER A 53 48.78 -6.58 -41.11
C SER A 53 49.94 -6.25 -40.19
N GLY A 54 49.67 -5.67 -39.02
CA GLY A 54 50.67 -5.25 -38.05
C GLY A 54 50.57 -3.74 -37.80
N ASP A 55 51.16 -3.30 -36.69
CA ASP A 55 51.10 -1.92 -36.21
C ASP A 55 52.51 -1.30 -36.05
N ALA A 56 53.51 -1.90 -36.72
CA ALA A 56 54.92 -1.53 -36.65
C ALA A 56 55.59 -1.27 -38.01
N GLY A 57 54.81 -1.09 -39.08
CA GLY A 57 55.34 -0.92 -40.45
C GLY A 57 55.87 -2.23 -41.04
N LEU A 58 56.98 -2.16 -41.77
CA LEU A 58 57.67 -3.33 -42.34
C LEU A 58 58.54 -4.07 -41.30
N PRO A 59 58.82 -5.39 -41.46
CA PRO A 59 58.42 -6.29 -42.55
C PRO A 59 57.04 -6.95 -42.34
N ALA A 60 56.65 -7.85 -43.25
CA ALA A 60 55.40 -8.61 -43.14
C ALA A 60 55.35 -9.47 -41.85
N GLU A 61 54.15 -9.70 -41.34
CA GLU A 61 53.87 -10.48 -40.12
C GLU A 61 52.98 -11.69 -40.40
N TYR A 62 53.18 -12.78 -39.65
CA TYR A 62 52.30 -13.95 -39.63
C TYR A 62 51.24 -13.80 -38.53
N PRO A 63 49.95 -14.11 -38.78
CA PRO A 63 49.40 -14.85 -39.92
C PRO A 63 48.95 -13.97 -41.10
N SER A 64 49.24 -12.67 -41.10
CA SER A 64 48.79 -11.77 -42.17
C SER A 64 49.45 -12.10 -43.53
N SER A 65 50.67 -12.63 -43.49
CA SER A 65 51.40 -13.15 -44.64
C SER A 65 50.81 -14.44 -45.22
N SER A 66 49.94 -15.15 -44.49
CA SER A 66 49.33 -16.40 -44.97
C SER A 66 48.57 -16.16 -46.30
N PRO A 67 48.75 -17.02 -47.31
CA PRO A 67 48.03 -16.91 -48.59
C PRO A 67 46.52 -17.17 -48.47
N ASN A 68 46.06 -17.72 -47.33
CA ASN A 68 44.66 -18.09 -47.10
C ASN A 68 43.84 -16.98 -46.41
N VAL A 69 44.46 -15.86 -46.07
CA VAL A 69 43.78 -14.74 -45.41
C VAL A 69 43.78 -13.50 -46.29
N ILE A 70 42.90 -12.57 -45.95
CA ILE A 70 42.95 -11.19 -46.41
C ILE A 70 43.74 -10.39 -45.39
N SER A 71 44.93 -9.92 -45.79
CA SER A 71 45.76 -9.04 -44.98
C SER A 71 45.19 -7.62 -45.02
N VAL A 72 44.89 -7.09 -43.85
CA VAL A 72 44.22 -5.80 -43.68
C VAL A 72 45.17 -4.75 -43.13
N GLY A 73 45.52 -3.81 -43.99
CA GLY A 73 46.35 -2.62 -43.80
C GLY A 73 45.68 -1.49 -43.04
N GLY A 74 46.43 -0.41 -42.86
CA GLY A 74 46.00 0.75 -42.10
C GLY A 74 46.11 2.05 -42.88
N THR A 75 45.08 2.88 -42.76
CA THR A 75 45.05 4.26 -43.26
C THR A 75 44.75 5.25 -42.14
N THR A 76 44.97 6.52 -42.43
CA THR A 76 44.55 7.67 -41.63
C THR A 76 43.45 8.41 -42.40
N LEU A 77 42.26 8.56 -41.79
CA LEU A 77 41.17 9.35 -42.36
C LEU A 77 41.30 10.82 -41.96
N HIS A 78 41.11 11.72 -42.94
CA HIS A 78 41.17 13.17 -42.70
C HIS A 78 39.78 13.79 -42.84
N PHE A 79 39.37 14.58 -41.85
CA PHE A 79 38.08 15.26 -41.83
C PHE A 79 38.26 16.78 -41.79
N ASP A 80 37.31 17.53 -42.35
CA ASP A 80 37.25 18.99 -42.20
C ASP A 80 36.73 19.39 -40.80
N GLY A 81 36.74 20.69 -40.49
CA GLY A 81 36.24 21.21 -39.21
C GLY A 81 34.74 21.01 -38.95
N SER A 82 33.99 20.50 -39.93
CA SER A 82 32.56 20.14 -39.81
C SER A 82 32.35 18.62 -39.70
N GLY A 83 33.43 17.83 -39.69
CA GLY A 83 33.37 16.36 -39.62
C GLY A 83 33.13 15.67 -40.96
N ASN A 84 33.25 16.36 -42.11
CA ASN A 84 33.15 15.71 -43.41
C ASN A 84 34.47 15.06 -43.81
N PHE A 85 34.41 13.85 -44.36
CA PHE A 85 35.58 13.18 -44.93
C PHE A 85 36.17 13.98 -46.10
N THR A 86 37.48 14.19 -46.10
CA THR A 86 38.21 14.97 -47.12
C THR A 86 39.21 14.13 -47.91
N SER A 87 40.02 13.34 -47.23
CA SER A 87 41.08 12.53 -47.83
C SER A 87 41.48 11.37 -46.93
N GLU A 88 42.24 10.44 -47.46
CA GLU A 88 42.75 9.27 -46.75
C GLU A 88 44.20 9.02 -47.18
N THR A 89 45.08 8.76 -46.21
CA THR A 89 46.52 8.54 -46.42
C THR A 89 46.93 7.21 -45.78
N GLY A 90 48.04 6.62 -46.21
CA GLY A 90 48.60 5.44 -45.54
C GLY A 90 49.02 5.77 -44.11
N TRP A 91 48.65 4.92 -43.16
CA TRP A 91 49.04 5.09 -41.76
C TRP A 91 50.52 4.74 -41.60
N SER A 92 51.30 5.63 -40.97
CA SER A 92 52.75 5.48 -40.90
C SER A 92 53.23 4.24 -40.15
N SER A 93 52.38 3.64 -39.32
CA SER A 93 52.68 2.39 -38.61
C SER A 93 51.90 1.19 -39.15
N GLY A 94 51.11 1.35 -40.22
CA GLY A 94 50.34 0.25 -40.80
C GLY A 94 51.26 -0.85 -41.33
N GLY A 95 50.99 -2.11 -40.97
CA GLY A 95 51.83 -3.24 -41.36
C GLY A 95 51.80 -3.52 -42.86
N GLY A 96 52.88 -4.11 -43.36
CA GLY A 96 53.01 -4.50 -44.76
C GLY A 96 54.37 -5.13 -45.07
N GLY A 97 54.60 -5.49 -46.32
CA GLY A 97 55.89 -5.99 -46.79
C GLY A 97 55.80 -7.24 -47.64
N CYS A 98 56.96 -7.69 -48.12
CA CYS A 98 57.08 -8.97 -48.81
C CYS A 98 57.37 -10.06 -47.78
N SER A 99 56.60 -11.14 -47.82
CA SER A 99 56.84 -12.33 -47.03
C SER A 99 58.18 -12.95 -47.37
N THR A 100 58.85 -13.47 -46.34
CA THR A 100 60.08 -14.25 -46.44
C THR A 100 59.83 -15.76 -46.44
N GLN A 101 58.61 -16.20 -46.12
CA GLN A 101 58.24 -17.61 -45.96
C GLN A 101 57.14 -18.05 -46.93
N GLU A 102 56.16 -17.18 -47.20
CA GLU A 102 54.94 -17.50 -47.94
C GLU A 102 55.00 -17.11 -49.41
N THR A 103 54.40 -17.95 -50.25
CA THR A 103 54.28 -17.71 -51.69
C THR A 103 53.00 -16.94 -51.99
N ALA A 104 53.06 -15.98 -52.93
CA ALA A 104 51.87 -15.25 -53.35
C ALA A 104 50.84 -16.20 -53.99
N THR A 105 49.55 -15.95 -53.76
CA THR A 105 48.49 -16.69 -54.45
C THR A 105 48.55 -16.43 -55.96
N SER A 106 47.97 -17.31 -56.77
CA SER A 106 47.87 -17.10 -58.22
C SER A 106 47.08 -15.82 -58.58
N ALA A 107 46.11 -15.44 -57.75
CA ALA A 107 45.33 -14.22 -57.95
C ALA A 107 46.16 -12.96 -57.65
N GLN A 108 46.96 -12.97 -56.58
CA GLN A 108 47.85 -11.86 -56.24
C GLN A 108 48.99 -11.74 -57.25
N SER A 109 49.72 -12.83 -57.53
CA SER A 109 50.85 -12.81 -58.47
C SER A 109 50.43 -12.53 -59.92
N GLY A 110 49.19 -12.89 -60.30
CA GLY A 110 48.60 -12.58 -61.59
C GLY A 110 47.98 -11.18 -61.68
N PHE A 111 47.90 -10.43 -60.58
CA PHE A 111 47.36 -9.07 -60.59
C PHE A 111 48.33 -8.11 -61.28
N ALA A 112 47.83 -7.27 -62.20
CA ALA A 112 48.67 -6.39 -63.01
C ALA A 112 49.57 -5.44 -62.18
N GLY A 113 49.13 -5.03 -60.99
CA GLY A 113 49.91 -4.18 -60.08
C GLY A 113 50.96 -4.92 -59.24
N TYR A 114 50.99 -6.25 -59.24
CA TYR A 114 51.88 -7.02 -58.36
C TYR A 114 53.37 -6.84 -58.69
N GLY A 115 53.72 -6.62 -59.96
CA GLY A 115 55.11 -6.33 -60.35
C GLY A 115 55.67 -5.06 -59.69
N GLN A 116 54.81 -4.11 -59.28
CA GLN A 116 55.23 -2.84 -58.68
C GLN A 116 55.87 -3.02 -57.30
N VAL A 117 55.40 -3.98 -56.51
CA VAL A 117 55.87 -4.19 -55.13
C VAL A 117 57.18 -4.98 -55.04
N ASN A 118 57.68 -5.54 -56.14
CA ASN A 118 58.96 -6.25 -56.24
C ASN A 118 59.17 -7.39 -55.22
N CYS A 119 58.10 -8.10 -54.84
CA CYS A 119 58.17 -9.24 -53.90
C CYS A 119 58.65 -10.56 -54.52
N ASN A 120 59.10 -10.58 -55.78
CA ASN A 120 59.71 -11.75 -56.43
C ASN A 120 58.92 -13.08 -56.31
N GLY A 121 57.59 -13.00 -56.29
CA GLY A 121 56.70 -14.17 -56.19
C GLY A 121 56.31 -14.58 -54.76
N THR A 122 56.85 -13.93 -53.72
CA THR A 122 56.43 -14.13 -52.33
C THR A 122 55.22 -13.27 -51.97
N ARG A 123 54.43 -13.70 -50.97
CA ARG A 123 53.19 -13.01 -50.60
C ARG A 123 53.47 -11.55 -50.21
N ALA A 124 52.77 -10.60 -50.83
CA ALA A 124 52.88 -9.18 -50.49
C ALA A 124 51.74 -8.74 -49.54
N THR A 125 52.01 -8.06 -48.43
CA THR A 125 51.01 -7.51 -47.51
C THR A 125 51.06 -5.97 -47.50
N PRO A 126 49.94 -5.28 -47.19
CA PRO A 126 48.59 -5.83 -47.04
C PRO A 126 47.89 -6.09 -48.39
N ASP A 127 46.71 -6.72 -48.36
CA ASP A 127 45.87 -6.88 -49.55
C ASP A 127 44.96 -5.66 -49.77
N VAL A 128 44.44 -5.11 -48.68
CA VAL A 128 43.47 -4.01 -48.61
C VAL A 128 43.73 -3.19 -47.34
N SER A 129 43.12 -2.02 -47.20
CA SER A 129 43.25 -1.20 -45.97
C SER A 129 41.93 -0.57 -45.54
N LEU A 130 41.86 -0.10 -44.31
CA LEU A 130 40.82 0.77 -43.74
C LEU A 130 41.47 1.57 -42.59
N ASP A 131 40.68 2.48 -41.99
CA ASP A 131 41.15 3.34 -40.90
C ASP A 131 41.78 2.52 -39.76
N ALA A 132 42.97 2.93 -39.39
CA ALA A 132 43.79 2.27 -38.37
C ALA A 132 44.58 3.28 -37.53
N ASP A 133 44.66 4.54 -37.91
CA ASP A 133 45.41 5.52 -37.13
C ASP A 133 44.62 5.90 -35.87
N PRO A 134 45.18 5.76 -34.64
CA PRO A 134 44.51 6.25 -33.43
C PRO A 134 44.14 7.74 -33.50
N ALA A 135 44.78 8.55 -34.37
CA ALA A 135 44.43 9.94 -34.59
C ALA A 135 43.06 10.14 -35.28
N SER A 136 42.64 9.18 -36.11
CA SER A 136 41.31 9.13 -36.76
C SER A 136 40.42 8.01 -36.22
N GLY A 137 40.89 7.31 -35.19
CA GLY A 137 40.39 6.01 -34.77
C GLY A 137 39.00 5.96 -34.16
N VAL A 138 38.60 4.75 -33.79
CA VAL A 138 37.25 4.42 -33.35
C VAL A 138 37.09 4.59 -31.83
N SER A 139 35.94 5.12 -31.41
CA SER A 139 35.58 5.17 -29.98
C SER A 139 35.10 3.80 -29.51
N VAL A 140 35.79 3.24 -28.51
CA VAL A 140 35.47 1.94 -27.90
C VAL A 140 35.21 2.14 -26.42
N TYR A 141 34.25 1.36 -25.90
CA TYR A 141 33.95 1.31 -24.47
C TYR A 141 34.54 0.03 -23.88
N ASP A 142 35.46 0.16 -22.94
CA ASP A 142 35.98 -0.98 -22.18
C ASP A 142 35.46 -0.97 -20.74
N THR A 143 34.82 -2.09 -20.36
CA THR A 143 34.35 -2.34 -18.99
C THR A 143 35.46 -2.93 -18.12
N THR A 144 36.52 -3.41 -18.74
CA THR A 144 37.76 -3.85 -18.10
C THR A 144 38.82 -2.76 -18.24
N SER A 145 39.73 -2.64 -17.28
CA SER A 145 40.75 -1.60 -17.37
C SER A 145 41.77 -1.95 -18.46
N TYR A 146 41.81 -1.16 -19.53
CA TYR A 146 42.86 -1.23 -20.55
C TYR A 146 43.88 -0.12 -20.29
N GLN A 147 45.14 -0.51 -20.05
CA GLN A 147 46.23 0.42 -19.69
C GLN A 147 45.89 1.39 -18.53
N GLY A 148 45.07 0.97 -17.57
CA GLY A 148 44.67 1.79 -16.42
C GLY A 148 43.46 2.70 -16.65
N VAL A 149 42.82 2.65 -17.82
CA VAL A 149 41.62 3.44 -18.17
C VAL A 149 40.41 2.52 -18.30
N THR A 150 39.26 2.95 -17.77
CA THR A 150 37.95 2.29 -17.93
C THR A 150 36.97 3.30 -18.53
N GLY A 151 36.10 2.84 -19.42
CA GLY A 151 35.12 3.69 -20.10
C GLY A 151 35.44 3.93 -21.57
N TRP A 152 35.03 5.08 -22.10
CA TRP A 152 35.21 5.43 -23.51
C TRP A 152 36.62 5.95 -23.79
N PHE A 153 37.28 5.39 -24.80
CA PHE A 153 38.53 5.90 -25.34
C PHE A 153 38.65 5.61 -26.84
N VAL A 154 39.55 6.31 -27.52
CA VAL A 154 39.82 6.13 -28.95
C VAL A 154 40.94 5.11 -29.11
N VAL A 155 40.72 4.15 -30.02
CA VAL A 155 41.72 3.14 -30.40
C VAL A 155 41.93 3.15 -31.92
N GLY A 156 43.10 2.68 -32.33
CA GLY A 156 43.42 2.40 -33.72
C GLY A 156 44.11 1.05 -33.84
N GLY A 157 45.19 1.00 -34.62
CA GLY A 157 45.81 -0.21 -35.10
C GLY A 157 45.07 -0.79 -36.31
N THR A 158 45.79 -1.56 -37.12
CA THR A 158 45.19 -2.48 -38.10
C THR A 158 44.28 -3.51 -37.42
N SER A 159 44.43 -3.65 -36.10
CA SER A 159 43.50 -4.30 -35.18
C SER A 159 42.06 -3.75 -35.23
N ALA A 160 41.87 -2.46 -35.56
CA ALA A 160 40.56 -1.84 -35.79
C ALA A 160 40.11 -2.02 -37.25
N SER A 161 41.04 -1.95 -38.21
CA SER A 161 40.79 -2.11 -39.65
C SER A 161 40.28 -3.51 -40.03
N SER A 162 40.87 -4.57 -39.47
CA SER A 162 40.48 -5.97 -39.70
C SER A 162 38.98 -6.26 -39.41
N PRO A 163 38.43 -5.94 -38.23
CA PRO A 163 37.02 -6.19 -37.95
C PRO A 163 36.10 -5.28 -38.77
N MET A 164 36.54 -4.09 -39.19
CA MET A 164 35.76 -3.24 -40.10
C MET A 164 35.59 -3.90 -41.48
N TRP A 165 36.65 -4.51 -42.03
CA TRP A 165 36.58 -5.30 -43.28
C TRP A 165 35.73 -6.57 -43.14
N ALA A 166 35.79 -7.25 -42.01
CA ALA A 166 34.93 -8.40 -41.74
C ALA A 166 33.45 -8.00 -41.67
N ALA A 167 33.13 -6.91 -40.98
CA ALA A 167 31.78 -6.37 -40.89
C ALA A 167 31.24 -5.91 -42.25
N ALA A 168 32.06 -5.19 -43.01
CA ALA A 168 31.80 -4.80 -44.39
C ALA A 168 31.38 -6.00 -45.26
N SER A 169 32.15 -7.08 -45.18
CA SER A 169 31.91 -8.31 -45.93
C SER A 169 30.64 -9.02 -45.48
N ALA A 170 30.37 -9.04 -44.18
CA ALA A 170 29.15 -9.60 -43.61
C ALA A 170 27.89 -8.83 -44.04
N VAL A 171 27.96 -7.50 -44.06
CA VAL A 171 26.88 -6.63 -44.57
C VAL A 171 26.65 -6.85 -46.06
N ALA A 172 27.73 -7.01 -46.85
CA ALA A 172 27.64 -7.32 -48.27
C ALA A 172 27.17 -8.76 -48.55
N GLY A 173 27.23 -9.66 -47.57
CA GLY A 173 26.93 -11.08 -47.74
C GLY A 173 27.88 -11.81 -48.69
N ALA A 174 29.10 -11.30 -48.88
CA ALA A 174 30.05 -11.78 -49.88
C ALA A 174 31.21 -12.54 -49.25
N VAL A 175 31.52 -13.74 -49.74
CA VAL A 175 32.74 -14.47 -49.36
C VAL A 175 33.95 -13.79 -50.01
N VAL A 176 34.79 -13.17 -49.19
CA VAL A 176 35.99 -12.45 -49.61
C VAL A 176 37.19 -13.38 -49.53
N ASN A 177 37.76 -13.66 -50.69
CA ASN A 177 39.01 -14.41 -50.84
C ASN A 177 39.97 -13.66 -51.78
N SER A 178 41.16 -14.21 -52.00
CA SER A 178 42.16 -13.55 -52.85
C SER A 178 41.64 -13.24 -54.27
N ALA A 179 40.84 -14.11 -54.89
CA ALA A 179 40.25 -13.83 -56.20
C ALA A 179 39.24 -12.67 -56.17
N TYR A 180 38.48 -12.54 -55.08
CA TYR A 180 37.56 -11.43 -54.87
C TYR A 180 38.30 -10.09 -54.74
N VAL A 181 39.39 -10.07 -53.95
CA VAL A 181 40.20 -8.86 -53.75
C VAL A 181 40.91 -8.43 -55.02
N TYR A 182 41.58 -9.37 -55.69
CA TYR A 182 42.41 -9.08 -56.86
C TYR A 182 41.64 -9.01 -58.19
N GLY A 183 40.36 -9.40 -58.18
CA GLY A 183 39.45 -9.27 -59.32
C GLY A 183 38.90 -7.85 -59.54
N ASN A 184 37.77 -7.80 -60.24
CA ASN A 184 37.03 -6.55 -60.55
C ASN A 184 35.75 -6.41 -59.71
N SER A 185 35.62 -7.19 -58.63
CA SER A 185 34.40 -7.29 -57.83
C SER A 185 34.21 -6.13 -56.84
N ILE A 186 35.25 -5.35 -56.58
CA ILE A 186 35.23 -4.22 -55.65
C ILE A 186 35.92 -3.02 -56.28
N THR A 187 35.31 -1.84 -56.12
CA THR A 187 35.99 -0.55 -56.28
C THR A 187 36.68 -0.17 -54.98
N TYR A 188 37.95 0.20 -55.07
CA TYR A 188 38.75 0.70 -53.96
C TYR A 188 39.03 2.20 -54.13
N ARG A 189 39.15 2.92 -53.02
CA ARG A 189 39.85 4.19 -52.98
C ARG A 189 41.34 3.90 -52.93
N ASP A 190 42.01 4.21 -54.02
CA ASP A 190 43.46 4.10 -54.13
C ASP A 190 44.15 5.11 -53.20
N ILE A 191 45.04 4.63 -52.34
CA ILE A 191 45.73 5.44 -51.33
C ILE A 191 47.11 5.78 -51.86
N THR A 192 47.25 6.97 -52.41
CA THR A 192 48.43 7.37 -53.20
C THR A 192 49.45 8.21 -52.42
N SER A 193 49.27 8.35 -51.11
CA SER A 193 50.15 9.14 -50.25
C SER A 193 50.22 8.57 -48.84
N GLY A 194 51.39 8.66 -48.20
CA GLY A 194 51.71 7.99 -46.95
C GLY A 194 52.94 7.08 -47.08
N ASN A 195 53.46 6.60 -45.96
CA ASN A 195 54.62 5.71 -45.94
C ASN A 195 54.69 4.93 -44.61
N ASN A 196 54.73 3.59 -44.67
CA ASN A 196 54.83 2.70 -43.52
C ASN A 196 56.22 2.01 -43.38
N GLY A 197 57.24 2.58 -44.02
CA GLY A 197 58.48 1.89 -44.37
C GLY A 197 58.57 1.59 -45.88
N ALA A 198 57.41 1.45 -46.55
CA ALA A 198 57.27 1.51 -47.99
C ALA A 198 56.35 2.68 -48.38
N PRO A 199 56.59 3.36 -49.52
CA PRO A 199 55.70 4.41 -49.99
C PRO A 199 54.35 3.85 -50.44
N CYS A 200 53.27 4.57 -50.13
CA CYS A 200 51.98 4.39 -50.78
C CYS A 200 52.07 4.89 -52.23
N LEU A 201 51.67 4.08 -53.20
CA LEU A 201 51.82 4.31 -54.64
C LEU A 201 50.45 4.24 -55.33
N THR A 202 50.37 4.72 -56.57
CA THR A 202 49.18 4.45 -57.38
C THR A 202 49.03 2.95 -57.64
N GLY A 203 47.85 2.41 -57.37
CA GLY A 203 47.52 1.01 -57.59
C GLY A 203 47.86 0.12 -56.38
N TYR A 204 48.47 -1.04 -56.61
CA TYR A 204 48.80 -1.96 -55.53
C TYR A 204 50.17 -1.65 -54.93
N ASP A 205 50.24 -1.53 -53.61
CA ASP A 205 51.46 -1.20 -52.88
C ASP A 205 51.57 -1.94 -51.52
N LEU A 206 52.73 -1.81 -50.86
CA LEU A 206 53.01 -2.43 -49.55
C LEU A 206 52.57 -1.56 -48.36
N CYS A 207 51.95 -0.42 -48.62
CA CYS A 207 51.56 0.58 -47.63
C CYS A 207 50.06 0.44 -47.27
N SER A 208 49.23 0.17 -48.28
CA SER A 208 47.76 0.13 -48.21
C SER A 208 47.14 -1.01 -49.04
N GLY A 209 47.96 -1.78 -49.78
CA GLY A 209 47.46 -2.86 -50.62
C GLY A 209 46.72 -2.28 -51.82
N ARG A 210 45.48 -2.74 -52.08
CA ARG A 210 44.60 -2.16 -53.11
C ARG A 210 43.89 -0.87 -52.65
N GLY A 211 44.11 -0.45 -51.41
CA GLY A 211 43.45 0.69 -50.79
C GLY A 211 42.16 0.35 -50.06
N SER A 212 41.39 1.40 -49.73
CA SER A 212 40.22 1.28 -48.86
C SER A 212 38.92 0.99 -49.59
N TRP A 213 38.01 0.30 -48.93
CA TRP A 213 36.71 -0.03 -49.54
C TRP A 213 35.82 1.21 -49.67
N VAL A 214 35.28 1.47 -50.87
CA VAL A 214 34.32 2.58 -51.11
C VAL A 214 32.87 2.12 -51.31
N GLY A 215 32.53 0.86 -50.99
CA GLY A 215 31.15 0.38 -51.10
C GLY A 215 30.65 0.17 -52.54
N GLY A 216 31.55 -0.14 -53.49
CA GLY A 216 31.20 -0.39 -54.89
C GLY A 216 30.98 -1.86 -55.21
N GLY A 217 29.85 -2.42 -54.79
CA GLY A 217 29.30 -3.67 -55.30
C GLY A 217 27.81 -3.45 -55.59
N SER A 218 27.40 -3.64 -56.84
CA SER A 218 26.02 -3.46 -57.31
C SER A 218 25.03 -4.26 -56.45
N GLY A 219 24.43 -3.63 -55.44
CA GLY A 219 23.41 -4.24 -54.57
C GLY A 219 23.40 -3.81 -53.10
N GLY A 220 24.45 -3.18 -52.57
CA GLY A 220 24.47 -2.72 -51.17
C GLY A 220 23.88 -1.33 -51.00
N THR A 221 22.57 -1.20 -50.77
CA THR A 221 21.99 0.06 -50.29
C THR A 221 22.45 0.29 -48.85
N THR A 222 23.18 1.36 -48.58
CA THR A 222 23.31 1.89 -47.22
C THR A 222 21.90 2.06 -46.66
N LEU A 223 21.52 1.25 -45.67
CA LEU A 223 20.21 1.34 -45.04
C LEU A 223 20.03 2.75 -44.48
N ARG A 224 18.89 3.38 -44.75
CA ARG A 224 18.55 4.70 -44.21
C ARG A 224 18.23 4.58 -42.72
N GLY A 225 18.64 5.56 -41.92
CA GLY A 225 18.26 5.60 -40.51
C GLY A 225 16.74 5.64 -40.31
N SER A 226 16.27 5.10 -39.19
CA SER A 226 14.87 5.22 -38.75
C SER A 226 14.77 5.76 -37.32
N ASN A 227 13.65 6.39 -37.00
CA ASN A 227 13.28 6.83 -35.66
C ASN A 227 12.04 6.06 -35.20
N THR A 228 12.07 5.50 -34.00
CA THR A 228 10.91 4.83 -33.40
C THR A 228 10.40 5.64 -32.20
N ALA A 229 9.10 5.81 -32.09
CA ALA A 229 8.42 6.39 -30.93
C ALA A 229 7.35 5.41 -30.42
N VAL A 230 7.05 5.47 -29.12
CA VAL A 230 5.96 4.70 -28.51
C VAL A 230 5.11 5.61 -27.63
N SER A 231 3.81 5.39 -27.62
CA SER A 231 2.84 6.09 -26.77
C SER A 231 1.88 5.11 -26.11
N SER A 232 1.42 5.44 -24.89
CA SER A 232 0.39 4.68 -24.17
C SER A 232 -0.98 5.35 -24.33
N SER A 233 -2.03 4.55 -24.48
CA SER A 233 -3.41 5.05 -24.55
C SER A 233 -3.93 5.62 -23.23
N GLN A 234 -3.34 5.22 -22.09
CA GLN A 234 -3.77 5.63 -20.76
C GLN A 234 -2.60 5.51 -19.77
N ASN A 235 -2.10 6.64 -19.28
CA ASN A 235 -1.01 6.69 -18.29
C ASN A 235 -1.26 7.85 -17.30
N PRO A 236 -1.50 7.59 -16.00
CA PRO A 236 -1.50 6.28 -15.35
C PRO A 236 -2.75 5.42 -15.66
N SER A 237 -2.62 4.10 -15.54
CA SER A 237 -3.73 3.11 -15.56
C SER A 237 -3.93 2.46 -14.19
N THR A 238 -4.95 1.61 -14.01
CA THR A 238 -5.13 0.77 -12.82
C THR A 238 -4.86 -0.71 -13.12
N VAL A 239 -4.55 -1.52 -12.09
CA VAL A 239 -4.42 -2.99 -12.24
C VAL A 239 -5.65 -3.57 -12.94
N GLY A 240 -5.44 -4.46 -13.91
CA GLY A 240 -6.50 -5.11 -14.69
C GLY A 240 -7.10 -4.24 -15.81
N GLN A 241 -6.77 -2.95 -15.89
CA GLN A 241 -7.20 -2.09 -16.99
C GLN A 241 -6.39 -2.39 -18.26
N SER A 242 -7.09 -2.60 -19.38
CA SER A 242 -6.42 -2.75 -20.68
C SER A 242 -5.80 -1.42 -21.13
N VAL A 243 -4.51 -1.46 -21.47
CA VAL A 243 -3.74 -0.35 -22.03
C VAL A 243 -3.24 -0.74 -23.41
N THR A 244 -3.39 0.15 -24.38
CA THR A 244 -2.88 -0.01 -25.75
C THR A 244 -1.63 0.83 -25.92
N PHE A 245 -0.53 0.21 -26.32
CA PHE A 245 0.66 0.92 -26.78
C PHE A 245 0.66 1.00 -28.29
N THR A 246 0.92 2.18 -28.81
CA THR A 246 1.08 2.43 -30.24
C THR A 246 2.49 2.89 -30.51
N GLY A 247 3.19 2.16 -31.37
CA GLY A 247 4.52 2.48 -31.83
C GLY A 247 4.47 3.03 -33.25
N THR A 248 5.27 4.05 -33.53
CA THR A 248 5.38 4.69 -34.84
C THR A 248 6.84 4.72 -35.27
N VAL A 249 7.13 4.24 -36.47
CA VAL A 249 8.46 4.22 -37.08
C VAL A 249 8.48 5.18 -38.26
N THR A 250 9.40 6.12 -38.26
CA THR A 250 9.58 7.11 -39.33
C THR A 250 11.00 7.06 -39.89
N PRO A 251 11.22 7.45 -41.15
CA PRO A 251 12.56 7.69 -41.67
C PRO A 251 13.28 8.75 -40.83
N ALA A 252 14.53 8.50 -40.44
CA ALA A 252 15.37 9.52 -39.83
C ALA A 252 15.84 10.56 -40.86
N SER A 253 15.92 10.15 -42.13
CA SER A 253 16.25 11.01 -43.27
C SER A 253 15.65 10.45 -44.57
N GLY A 254 15.25 11.34 -45.48
CA GLY A 254 14.70 10.96 -46.80
C GLY A 254 13.21 10.63 -46.79
N THR A 255 12.73 10.01 -47.88
CA THR A 255 11.32 9.63 -48.09
C THR A 255 11.15 8.12 -48.11
N GLY A 256 9.94 7.64 -47.77
CA GLY A 256 9.57 6.23 -47.69
C GLY A 256 8.86 5.90 -46.38
N THR A 257 8.16 4.77 -46.32
CA THR A 257 7.51 4.29 -45.10
C THR A 257 8.24 3.03 -44.63
N PRO A 258 8.81 3.00 -43.42
CA PRO A 258 9.38 1.80 -42.84
C PRO A 258 8.34 0.66 -42.79
N SER A 259 8.77 -0.52 -43.23
CA SER A 259 7.96 -1.75 -43.29
C SER A 259 8.54 -2.80 -42.34
N GLY A 260 7.86 -3.94 -42.17
CA GLY A 260 8.33 -5.02 -41.30
C GLY A 260 7.60 -5.03 -39.96
N THR A 261 8.29 -5.36 -38.88
CA THR A 261 7.68 -5.61 -37.57
C THR A 261 8.27 -4.75 -36.45
N LEU A 262 7.44 -4.50 -35.44
CA LEU A 262 7.75 -3.74 -34.24
C LEU A 262 7.48 -4.60 -33.00
N GLN A 263 8.51 -4.80 -32.16
CA GLN A 263 8.38 -5.54 -30.91
C GLN A 263 8.26 -4.57 -29.73
N PHE A 264 7.14 -4.64 -29.01
CA PHE A 264 6.97 -3.91 -27.75
C PHE A 264 7.59 -4.70 -26.60
N LYS A 265 8.24 -4.01 -25.66
CA LYS A 265 8.88 -4.61 -24.48
C LYS A 265 8.56 -3.82 -23.22
N ASP A 266 8.49 -4.53 -22.10
CA ASP A 266 8.56 -4.01 -20.74
C ASP A 266 9.89 -4.47 -20.11
N GLY A 267 10.83 -3.54 -19.96
CA GLY A 267 12.23 -3.88 -19.69
C GLY A 267 12.79 -4.81 -20.76
N SER A 268 13.26 -5.99 -20.36
CA SER A 268 13.75 -7.03 -21.28
C SER A 268 12.67 -7.97 -21.82
N THR A 269 11.44 -7.90 -21.29
CA THR A 269 10.37 -8.87 -21.58
C THR A 269 9.51 -8.40 -22.75
N ASN A 270 9.23 -9.30 -23.70
CA ASN A 270 8.36 -9.01 -24.83
C ASN A 270 6.89 -8.90 -24.39
N LEU A 271 6.22 -7.81 -24.79
CA LEU A 271 4.78 -7.64 -24.64
C LEU A 271 4.07 -8.24 -25.86
N GLY A 272 3.80 -9.56 -25.79
CA GLY A 272 3.23 -10.32 -26.89
C GLY A 272 4.21 -10.53 -28.06
N SER A 273 3.69 -11.00 -29.20
CA SER A 273 4.47 -11.18 -30.43
C SER A 273 4.80 -9.85 -31.11
N ALA A 274 5.83 -9.82 -31.94
CA ALA A 274 6.11 -8.67 -32.80
C ALA A 274 4.91 -8.35 -33.71
N GLN A 275 4.59 -7.08 -33.84
CA GLN A 275 3.41 -6.57 -34.56
C GLN A 275 3.84 -6.00 -35.91
N THR A 276 3.12 -6.31 -36.99
CA THR A 276 3.44 -5.78 -38.33
C THR A 276 3.08 -4.31 -38.43
N LEU A 277 3.97 -3.50 -39.02
CA LEU A 277 3.71 -2.10 -39.32
C LEU A 277 2.63 -1.97 -40.41
N ASN A 278 1.66 -1.10 -40.19
CA ASN A 278 0.66 -0.72 -41.19
C ASN A 278 1.27 0.25 -42.23
N GLY A 279 0.46 0.65 -43.23
CA GLY A 279 0.89 1.57 -44.30
C GLY A 279 1.31 2.98 -43.85
N SER A 280 1.12 3.31 -42.57
CA SER A 280 1.57 4.57 -41.95
C SER A 280 2.81 4.37 -41.06
N GLY A 281 3.45 3.19 -41.07
CA GLY A 281 4.59 2.89 -40.22
C GLY A 281 4.20 2.72 -38.75
N GLN A 282 2.97 2.27 -38.45
CA GLN A 282 2.48 2.12 -37.08
C GLN A 282 2.09 0.67 -36.76
N ALA A 283 2.28 0.28 -35.50
CA ALA A 283 1.76 -0.95 -34.94
C ALA A 283 1.27 -0.72 -33.51
N SER A 284 0.41 -1.60 -32.99
CA SER A 284 -0.12 -1.49 -31.63
C SER A 284 -0.22 -2.83 -30.94
N VAL A 285 -0.10 -2.84 -29.61
CA VAL A 285 -0.38 -3.99 -28.73
C VAL A 285 -1.21 -3.56 -27.54
N SER A 286 -2.18 -4.39 -27.14
CA SER A 286 -2.99 -4.16 -25.94
C SER A 286 -2.72 -5.22 -24.87
N THR A 287 -2.65 -4.80 -23.61
CA THR A 287 -2.47 -5.71 -22.47
C THR A 287 -3.19 -5.17 -21.22
N SER A 288 -3.75 -6.06 -20.42
CA SER A 288 -4.36 -5.76 -19.10
C SER A 288 -3.63 -6.45 -17.94
N SER A 289 -2.47 -7.07 -18.22
CA SER A 289 -1.77 -7.96 -17.29
C SER A 289 -0.70 -7.27 -16.43
N PHE A 290 -0.62 -5.94 -16.47
CA PHE A 290 0.35 -5.22 -15.65
C PHE A 290 0.02 -5.33 -14.16
N THR A 291 1.09 -5.52 -13.39
CA THR A 291 1.07 -5.41 -11.93
C THR A 291 1.07 -3.95 -11.49
N GLN A 292 0.79 -3.68 -10.22
CA GLN A 292 0.93 -2.32 -9.68
C GLN A 292 2.40 -1.89 -9.73
N GLY A 293 2.66 -0.66 -10.17
CA GLY A 293 4.00 -0.06 -10.19
C GLY A 293 4.37 0.58 -11.53
N PRO A 294 5.61 1.08 -11.65
CA PRO A 294 6.13 1.59 -12.91
C PRO A 294 6.59 0.44 -13.83
N HIS A 295 6.28 0.56 -15.11
CA HIS A 295 6.69 -0.35 -16.19
C HIS A 295 7.45 0.42 -17.27
N SER A 296 8.58 -0.11 -17.75
CA SER A 296 9.50 0.57 -18.66
C SER A 296 9.29 0.12 -20.10
N ILE A 297 8.44 0.84 -20.82
CA ILE A 297 7.94 0.43 -22.14
C ILE A 297 8.85 0.97 -23.24
N THR A 298 9.30 0.08 -24.12
CA THR A 298 10.02 0.42 -25.35
C THR A 298 9.41 -0.29 -26.56
N ALA A 299 9.61 0.28 -27.74
CA ALA A 299 9.31 -0.36 -29.02
C ALA A 299 10.60 -0.51 -29.83
N VAL A 300 10.87 -1.72 -30.31
CA VAL A 300 12.09 -2.09 -31.04
C VAL A 300 11.74 -2.46 -32.47
N TYR A 301 12.22 -1.67 -33.42
CA TYR A 301 12.08 -1.90 -34.85
C TYR A 301 13.31 -2.66 -35.38
N GLY A 302 13.07 -3.80 -36.02
CA GLY A 302 14.14 -4.68 -36.52
C GLY A 302 14.81 -4.21 -37.82
N GLY A 303 14.29 -3.17 -38.47
CA GLY A 303 14.71 -2.74 -39.80
C GLY A 303 13.97 -3.48 -40.92
N ASP A 304 14.22 -3.04 -42.16
CA ASP A 304 13.83 -3.72 -43.39
C ASP A 304 14.95 -3.60 -44.44
N SER A 305 14.67 -3.95 -45.70
CA SER A 305 15.66 -3.88 -46.79
C SER A 305 16.10 -2.46 -47.14
N THR A 306 15.44 -1.44 -46.59
CA THR A 306 15.63 -0.01 -46.90
C THR A 306 16.01 0.82 -45.67
N PHE A 307 15.54 0.44 -44.48
CA PHE A 307 15.70 1.16 -43.22
C PHE A 307 16.40 0.31 -42.17
N SER A 308 17.36 0.91 -41.46
CA SER A 308 18.03 0.26 -40.33
C SER A 308 17.08 0.16 -39.14
N GLY A 309 17.33 -0.82 -38.26
CA GLY A 309 16.60 -0.94 -37.00
C GLY A 309 16.79 0.28 -36.09
N SER A 310 15.82 0.50 -35.20
CA SER A 310 15.87 1.56 -34.19
C SER A 310 15.06 1.16 -32.95
N THR A 311 15.31 1.82 -31.82
CA THR A 311 14.58 1.61 -30.57
C THR A 311 14.04 2.94 -30.06
N SER A 312 12.81 2.94 -29.56
CA SER A 312 12.21 4.15 -28.99
C SER A 312 12.88 4.57 -27.68
N PRO A 313 12.78 5.86 -27.31
CA PRO A 313 12.92 6.26 -25.91
C PRO A 313 11.97 5.44 -25.00
N THR A 314 12.35 5.28 -23.74
CA THR A 314 11.53 4.56 -22.76
C THR A 314 10.33 5.40 -22.31
N VAL A 315 9.12 4.84 -22.40
CA VAL A 315 7.92 5.38 -21.77
C VAL A 315 7.71 4.67 -20.43
N THR A 316 7.65 5.42 -19.33
CA THR A 316 7.29 4.86 -18.03
C THR A 316 5.78 4.78 -17.89
N GLN A 317 5.19 3.60 -18.08
CA GLN A 317 3.78 3.33 -17.79
C GLN A 317 3.59 3.18 -16.29
N THR A 318 2.78 4.05 -15.67
CA THR A 318 2.46 3.94 -14.25
C THR A 318 1.14 3.19 -14.08
N VAL A 319 1.16 2.12 -13.28
CA VAL A 319 -0.03 1.32 -12.96
C VAL A 319 -0.35 1.49 -11.48
N ASN A 320 -1.44 2.20 -11.20
CA ASN A 320 -1.96 2.41 -9.87
C ASN A 320 -2.61 1.12 -9.34
N GLY A 321 -2.58 0.98 -8.01
CA GLY A 321 -3.31 -0.09 -7.33
C GLY A 321 -4.83 0.02 -7.52
N PRO A 322 -5.58 -1.01 -7.09
CA PRO A 322 -7.03 -0.96 -7.13
C PRO A 322 -7.59 0.27 -6.37
N PRO A 323 -8.69 0.87 -6.83
CA PRO A 323 -9.29 2.03 -6.19
C PRO A 323 -9.69 1.70 -4.76
N ALA A 324 -9.21 2.49 -3.80
CA ALA A 324 -9.53 2.31 -2.40
C ALA A 324 -11.02 2.54 -2.12
N THR A 325 -11.52 1.87 -1.09
CA THR A 325 -12.88 2.07 -0.56
C THR A 325 -12.83 2.72 0.81
N THR A 326 -13.87 3.47 1.13
CA THR A 326 -14.16 3.95 2.49
C THR A 326 -15.51 3.40 2.92
N THR A 327 -15.60 2.94 4.16
CA THR A 327 -16.88 2.51 4.75
C THR A 327 -17.30 3.52 5.80
N ALA A 328 -18.57 3.89 5.82
CA ALA A 328 -19.20 4.66 6.90
C ALA A 328 -20.32 3.82 7.51
N VAL A 329 -20.59 3.98 8.81
CA VAL A 329 -21.71 3.33 9.48
C VAL A 329 -22.59 4.35 10.17
N SER A 330 -23.89 4.20 10.04
CA SER A 330 -24.91 4.97 10.74
C SER A 330 -25.86 4.06 11.50
N SER A 331 -26.55 4.61 12.50
CA SER A 331 -27.63 3.94 13.23
C SER A 331 -28.95 4.64 12.94
N SER A 332 -30.03 3.86 12.82
CA SER A 332 -31.37 4.41 12.65
C SER A 332 -31.88 5.19 13.87
N GLN A 333 -31.31 4.93 15.06
CA GLN A 333 -31.72 5.56 16.31
C GLN A 333 -30.57 5.51 17.33
N ASN A 334 -30.07 6.67 17.74
CA ASN A 334 -29.02 6.79 18.76
C ASN A 334 -29.25 8.07 19.60
N PRO A 335 -29.52 7.96 20.91
CA PRO A 335 -29.58 6.73 21.70
C PRO A 335 -30.80 5.85 21.42
N SER A 336 -30.79 4.62 21.93
CA SER A 336 -31.91 3.67 21.92
C SER A 336 -32.25 3.14 23.32
N ALA A 337 -33.47 2.66 23.52
CA ALA A 337 -33.85 1.93 24.74
C ALA A 337 -33.37 0.46 24.70
N PRO A 338 -33.17 -0.21 25.84
CA PRO A 338 -32.88 -1.64 25.89
C PRO A 338 -33.96 -2.45 25.16
N GLY A 339 -33.55 -3.41 24.32
CA GLY A 339 -34.49 -4.23 23.54
C GLY A 339 -35.12 -3.53 22.33
N GLN A 340 -34.88 -2.22 22.14
CA GLN A 340 -35.33 -1.51 20.95
C GLN A 340 -34.51 -1.96 19.74
N SER A 341 -35.20 -2.34 18.65
CA SER A 341 -34.53 -2.66 17.40
C SER A 341 -33.91 -1.40 16.79
N VAL A 342 -32.61 -1.45 16.53
CA VAL A 342 -31.84 -0.45 15.78
C VAL A 342 -31.30 -1.09 14.51
N THR A 343 -31.34 -0.34 13.41
CA THR A 343 -30.74 -0.76 12.14
C THR A 343 -29.44 0.01 11.94
N PHE A 344 -28.33 -0.72 11.89
CA PHE A 344 -27.07 -0.18 11.43
C PHE A 344 -27.00 -0.28 9.91
N THR A 345 -26.66 0.82 9.26
CA THR A 345 -26.46 0.85 7.81
C THR A 345 -25.02 1.25 7.52
N ALA A 346 -24.31 0.35 6.84
CA ALA A 346 -22.97 0.62 6.34
C ALA A 346 -23.07 1.06 4.89
N THR A 347 -22.42 2.17 4.55
CA THR A 347 -22.30 2.69 3.18
C THR A 347 -20.85 2.57 2.74
N VAL A 348 -20.62 1.85 1.65
CA VAL A 348 -19.28 1.69 1.05
C VAL A 348 -19.17 2.65 -0.13
N THR A 349 -18.12 3.47 -0.13
CA THR A 349 -17.84 4.43 -1.22
C THR A 349 -16.50 4.07 -1.84
N LYS A 350 -16.43 4.00 -3.17
CA LYS A 350 -15.15 3.95 -3.89
C LYS A 350 -14.59 5.35 -4.07
N GLN A 351 -13.29 5.53 -3.88
CA GLN A 351 -12.66 6.84 -4.02
C GLN A 351 -12.40 7.23 -5.48
N SER A 352 -12.18 6.26 -6.36
CA SER A 352 -11.89 6.49 -7.78
C SER A 352 -12.22 5.25 -8.63
N GLY A 353 -11.96 5.32 -9.94
CA GLY A 353 -12.02 4.16 -10.85
C GLY A 353 -13.41 3.78 -11.38
N THR A 354 -13.40 2.93 -12.41
CA THR A 354 -14.60 2.28 -12.98
C THR A 354 -14.83 0.94 -12.25
N GLY A 355 -16.09 0.45 -12.23
CA GLY A 355 -16.48 -0.73 -11.44
C GLY A 355 -17.28 -0.37 -10.18
N THR A 356 -17.99 -1.36 -9.63
CA THR A 356 -18.91 -1.20 -8.50
C THR A 356 -18.48 -2.17 -7.40
N PRO A 357 -18.19 -1.71 -6.16
CA PRO A 357 -17.85 -2.60 -5.06
C PRO A 357 -18.93 -3.66 -4.84
N THR A 358 -18.52 -4.91 -4.71
CA THR A 358 -19.38 -6.08 -4.43
C THR A 358 -18.92 -6.79 -3.14
N GLY A 359 -19.64 -7.79 -2.67
CA GLY A 359 -19.26 -8.56 -1.48
C GLY A 359 -20.10 -8.22 -0.26
N THR A 360 -19.49 -8.28 0.93
CA THR A 360 -20.22 -8.22 2.20
C THR A 360 -19.62 -7.22 3.18
N VAL A 361 -20.42 -6.80 4.16
CA VAL A 361 -20.01 -6.00 5.30
C VAL A 361 -20.30 -6.78 6.58
N GLN A 362 -19.30 -6.91 7.44
CA GLN A 362 -19.45 -7.44 8.81
C GLN A 362 -19.57 -6.28 9.80
N PHE A 363 -20.69 -6.21 10.50
CA PHE A 363 -20.85 -5.30 11.64
C PHE A 363 -20.21 -5.90 12.89
N LYS A 364 -19.61 -5.06 13.72
CA LYS A 364 -18.94 -5.47 14.96
C LYS A 364 -19.24 -4.52 16.10
N ASP A 365 -19.26 -5.05 17.31
CA ASP A 365 -19.29 -4.31 18.56
C ASP A 365 -18.04 -4.62 19.38
N GLY A 366 -17.19 -3.62 19.61
CA GLY A 366 -15.93 -3.80 20.36
C GLY A 366 -14.96 -4.84 19.77
N GLY A 367 -15.13 -5.20 18.48
CA GLY A 367 -14.38 -6.25 17.79
C GLY A 367 -15.11 -7.58 17.62
N THR A 368 -16.18 -7.82 18.38
CA THR A 368 -17.03 -9.02 18.28
C THR A 368 -18.01 -8.88 17.13
N ASN A 369 -18.21 -9.92 16.34
CA ASN A 369 -19.17 -9.90 15.23
C ASN A 369 -20.60 -9.73 15.75
N LEU A 370 -21.29 -8.73 15.21
CA LEU A 370 -22.72 -8.51 15.44
C LEU A 370 -23.46 -9.17 14.28
N GLY A 371 -24.02 -10.36 14.50
CA GLY A 371 -24.69 -11.15 13.45
C GLY A 371 -23.76 -11.65 12.33
N SER A 372 -24.35 -12.20 11.27
CA SER A 372 -23.64 -12.65 10.07
C SER A 372 -23.27 -11.47 9.16
N PRO A 373 -22.27 -11.62 8.27
CA PRO A 373 -21.99 -10.64 7.23
C PRO A 373 -23.23 -10.35 6.37
N GLN A 374 -23.42 -9.08 6.00
CA GLN A 374 -24.55 -8.60 5.20
C GLN A 374 -24.07 -8.21 3.80
N THR A 375 -24.80 -8.61 2.76
CA THR A 375 -24.43 -8.34 1.37
C THR A 375 -24.62 -6.87 1.00
N LEU A 376 -23.69 -6.31 0.23
CA LEU A 376 -23.86 -4.98 -0.38
C LEU A 376 -24.97 -5.01 -1.44
N ASN A 377 -25.94 -4.12 -1.30
CA ASN A 377 -26.99 -3.92 -2.30
C ASN A 377 -26.53 -3.01 -3.46
N GLY A 378 -27.39 -2.80 -4.45
CA GLY A 378 -27.09 -1.95 -5.61
C GLY A 378 -26.85 -0.46 -5.29
N ALA A 379 -27.20 0.00 -4.08
CA ALA A 379 -26.91 1.35 -3.58
C ALA A 379 -25.63 1.40 -2.72
N LEU A 380 -24.81 0.35 -2.76
CA LEU A 380 -23.58 0.19 -1.98
C LEU A 380 -23.81 0.26 -0.47
N GLN A 381 -24.95 -0.27 -0.02
CA GLN A 381 -25.31 -0.33 1.39
C GLN A 381 -25.52 -1.76 1.84
N ALA A 382 -25.13 -2.02 3.08
CA ALA A 382 -25.46 -3.25 3.81
C ALA A 382 -26.10 -2.84 5.14
N SER A 383 -27.13 -3.55 5.59
CA SER A 383 -27.86 -3.18 6.80
C SER A 383 -28.04 -4.37 7.74
N LEU A 384 -27.92 -4.13 9.04
CA LEU A 384 -28.16 -5.11 10.10
C LEU A 384 -29.11 -4.52 11.14
N ALA A 385 -30.27 -5.14 11.33
CA ALA A 385 -31.17 -4.83 12.44
C ALA A 385 -30.81 -5.71 13.66
N THR A 386 -30.74 -5.09 14.84
CA THR A 386 -30.56 -5.80 16.11
C THR A 386 -31.34 -5.15 17.24
N SER A 387 -31.89 -5.97 18.13
CA SER A 387 -32.51 -5.57 19.39
C SER A 387 -31.77 -6.14 20.61
N SER A 388 -30.63 -6.79 20.41
CA SER A 388 -29.93 -7.55 21.46
C SER A 388 -28.88 -6.75 22.23
N LEU A 389 -28.71 -5.46 21.92
CA LEU A 389 -27.73 -4.62 22.61
C LEU A 389 -28.18 -4.38 24.05
N SER A 390 -27.28 -4.69 24.99
CA SER A 390 -27.48 -4.44 26.42
C SER A 390 -27.39 -2.95 26.73
N ALA A 391 -27.85 -2.53 27.91
CA ALA A 391 -27.65 -1.17 28.38
C ALA A 391 -26.16 -0.86 28.59
N ALA A 392 -25.55 -0.10 27.68
CA ALA A 392 -24.15 0.33 27.70
C ALA A 392 -23.88 1.29 26.52
N GLN A 393 -22.65 1.83 26.47
CA GLN A 393 -22.10 2.36 25.23
C GLN A 393 -21.44 1.23 24.42
N HIS A 394 -21.85 1.08 23.16
CA HIS A 394 -21.36 0.08 22.22
C HIS A 394 -20.53 0.75 21.12
N SER A 395 -19.39 0.15 20.77
CA SER A 395 -18.47 0.69 19.77
C SER A 395 -18.67 -0.03 18.45
N ILE A 396 -19.58 0.48 17.63
CA ILE A 396 -20.04 -0.16 16.40
C ILE A 396 -19.11 0.20 15.24
N THR A 397 -18.56 -0.82 14.58
CA THR A 397 -17.79 -0.67 13.34
C THR A 397 -18.38 -1.54 12.24
N ALA A 398 -18.21 -1.12 10.99
CA ALA A 398 -18.58 -1.88 9.82
C ALA A 398 -17.32 -2.17 8.99
N VAL A 399 -17.07 -3.45 8.72
CA VAL A 399 -15.90 -3.93 7.96
C VAL A 399 -16.37 -4.45 6.62
N TYR A 400 -16.08 -3.72 5.55
CA TYR A 400 -16.25 -4.21 4.19
C TYR A 400 -15.16 -5.23 3.84
N SER A 401 -15.55 -6.41 3.39
CA SER A 401 -14.65 -7.54 3.11
C SER A 401 -13.76 -7.36 1.88
N GLY A 402 -14.01 -6.34 1.07
CA GLY A 402 -13.42 -6.25 -0.27
C GLY A 402 -14.01 -7.26 -1.25
N ASP A 403 -13.53 -7.19 -2.48
CA ASP A 403 -13.74 -8.18 -3.54
C ASP A 403 -12.44 -8.35 -4.37
N SER A 404 -12.53 -8.98 -5.55
CA SER A 404 -11.35 -9.20 -6.42
C SER A 404 -10.71 -7.92 -6.95
N THR A 405 -11.44 -6.80 -6.90
CA THR A 405 -11.04 -5.49 -7.45
C THR A 405 -10.90 -4.44 -6.37
N PHE A 406 -11.73 -4.44 -5.33
CA PHE A 406 -11.76 -3.41 -4.29
C PHE A 406 -11.21 -3.96 -2.97
N PRO A 407 -10.22 -3.30 -2.35
CA PRO A 407 -9.67 -3.75 -1.07
C PRO A 407 -10.67 -3.56 0.07
N THR A 408 -10.44 -4.28 1.17
CA THR A 408 -11.17 -4.13 2.43
C THR A 408 -11.11 -2.70 2.95
N SER A 409 -12.18 -2.24 3.58
CA SER A 409 -12.16 -1.00 4.36
C SER A 409 -12.97 -1.15 5.65
N THR A 410 -12.61 -0.38 6.67
CA THR A 410 -13.30 -0.38 7.97
C THR A 410 -13.77 1.02 8.28
N SER A 411 -15.00 1.13 8.79
CA SER A 411 -15.54 2.42 9.21
C SER A 411 -14.85 2.94 10.47
N PRO A 412 -14.86 4.26 10.71
CA PRO A 412 -14.72 4.78 12.06
C PRO A 412 -15.74 4.14 13.01
N ALA A 413 -15.40 4.10 14.30
CA ALA A 413 -16.32 3.61 15.32
C ALA A 413 -17.48 4.60 15.54
N LEU A 414 -18.71 4.09 15.47
CA LEU A 414 -19.93 4.76 15.90
C LEU A 414 -20.25 4.33 17.33
N THR A 415 -20.26 5.26 18.27
CA THR A 415 -20.71 5.00 19.64
C THR A 415 -22.24 4.93 19.68
N GLN A 416 -22.80 3.72 19.70
CA GLN A 416 -24.23 3.50 19.96
C GLN A 416 -24.48 3.51 21.46
N THR A 417 -25.35 4.40 21.94
CA THR A 417 -25.73 4.41 23.35
C THR A 417 -27.07 3.71 23.55
N VAL A 418 -27.08 2.64 24.34
CA VAL A 418 -28.29 2.01 24.85
C VAL A 418 -28.51 2.48 26.27
N MET A 419 -29.61 3.21 26.50
CA MET A 419 -29.82 3.92 27.74
C MET A 419 -30.05 3.00 28.94
N SER A 420 -29.61 3.47 30.10
CA SER A 420 -29.92 2.90 31.40
C SER A 420 -30.41 3.98 32.37
N THR A 421 -31.19 3.57 33.37
CA THR A 421 -31.42 4.40 34.55
C THR A 421 -31.63 3.53 35.80
N THR A 422 -31.22 4.04 36.95
CA THR A 422 -31.46 3.42 38.26
C THR A 422 -31.78 4.48 39.31
N VAL A 423 -32.59 4.12 40.31
CA VAL A 423 -32.75 4.95 41.51
C VAL A 423 -31.51 4.79 42.39
N VAL A 424 -30.85 5.92 42.69
CA VAL A 424 -29.64 5.99 43.53
C VAL A 424 -30.00 6.34 44.97
N ALA A 425 -30.97 7.24 45.15
CA ALA A 425 -31.52 7.61 46.45
C ALA A 425 -33.03 7.78 46.34
N PRO A 426 -33.80 7.33 47.35
CA PRO A 426 -33.35 6.64 48.58
C PRO A 426 -32.90 5.19 48.30
N SER A 427 -32.32 4.54 49.31
CA SER A 427 -32.02 3.11 49.22
C SER A 427 -33.31 2.27 49.20
N SER A 428 -33.22 1.06 48.64
CA SER A 428 -34.30 0.08 48.71
C SER A 428 -34.75 -0.17 50.16
N ALA A 429 -36.05 -0.26 50.37
CA ALA A 429 -36.74 -0.40 51.66
C ALA A 429 -36.58 0.77 52.65
N ALA A 430 -36.17 1.96 52.18
CA ALA A 430 -36.13 3.15 53.03
C ALA A 430 -37.53 3.55 53.53
N SER A 431 -37.59 3.99 54.80
CA SER A 431 -38.74 4.71 55.35
C SER A 431 -38.51 6.21 55.17
N LEU A 432 -39.46 6.89 54.54
CA LEU A 432 -39.36 8.29 54.11
C LEU A 432 -40.42 9.14 54.83
N SER A 433 -40.05 10.38 55.19
CA SER A 433 -40.95 11.29 55.90
C SER A 433 -40.63 12.77 55.63
N GLY A 434 -41.66 13.61 55.50
CA GLY A 434 -41.49 15.04 55.24
C GLY A 434 -40.90 15.35 53.85
N SER A 435 -39.71 15.94 53.81
CA SER A 435 -39.03 16.36 52.57
C SER A 435 -37.79 15.52 52.33
N GLU A 436 -37.79 14.77 51.24
CA GLU A 436 -36.83 13.71 50.97
C GLU A 436 -36.16 13.92 49.62
N TRP A 437 -34.84 13.67 49.55
CA TRP A 437 -34.11 13.76 48.29
C TRP A 437 -34.23 12.46 47.49
N LEU A 438 -34.66 12.60 46.25
CA LEU A 438 -34.61 11.55 45.25
C LEU A 438 -33.40 11.80 44.34
N ASN A 439 -32.70 10.74 43.98
CA ASN A 439 -31.61 10.78 43.00
C ASN A 439 -31.69 9.55 42.09
N ALA A 440 -31.32 9.73 40.83
CA ALA A 440 -31.18 8.65 39.87
C ALA A 440 -29.84 8.73 39.14
N SER A 441 -29.37 7.59 38.63
CA SER A 441 -28.39 7.56 37.55
C SER A 441 -29.14 7.46 36.23
N ALA A 442 -28.71 8.24 35.24
CA ALA A 442 -29.07 8.04 33.85
C ALA A 442 -27.92 8.58 33.00
N ASP A 443 -27.67 7.96 31.85
CA ASP A 443 -26.52 8.28 30.99
C ASP A 443 -26.57 9.75 30.53
N THR A 444 -25.62 10.60 30.96
CA THR A 444 -25.56 12.02 30.60
C THR A 444 -24.26 12.40 29.87
N PRO A 445 -24.32 12.91 28.62
CA PRO A 445 -25.41 12.75 27.63
C PRO A 445 -25.59 11.27 27.27
N PRO A 446 -26.79 10.82 26.86
CA PRO A 446 -27.81 11.57 26.13
C PRO A 446 -29.13 11.86 26.88
N ALA A 447 -29.25 11.53 28.16
CA ALA A 447 -30.45 11.80 28.94
C ALA A 447 -30.70 13.30 29.12
N THR A 448 -31.95 13.73 28.91
CA THR A 448 -32.40 15.14 28.96
C THR A 448 -33.27 15.44 30.18
N GLY A 449 -33.76 14.41 30.87
CA GLY A 449 -34.62 14.54 32.05
C GLY A 449 -34.86 13.19 32.70
N VAL A 450 -35.24 13.20 33.98
CA VAL A 450 -35.66 12.00 34.72
C VAL A 450 -36.95 12.28 35.49
N ASP A 451 -37.95 11.42 35.32
CA ASP A 451 -39.13 11.38 36.17
C ASP A 451 -38.94 10.37 37.29
N PHE A 452 -39.43 10.68 38.49
CA PHE A 452 -39.60 9.74 39.58
C PHE A 452 -41.06 9.35 39.69
N LEU A 453 -41.34 8.05 39.67
CA LEU A 453 -42.71 7.53 39.66
C LEU A 453 -42.91 6.53 40.78
N ILE A 454 -44.08 6.60 41.42
CA ILE A 454 -44.52 5.62 42.42
C ILE A 454 -45.67 4.76 41.90
N SER A 455 -45.70 3.50 42.31
CA SER A 455 -46.86 2.61 42.15
C SER A 455 -47.13 1.86 43.44
N GLY A 456 -48.39 1.48 43.68
CA GLY A 456 -48.82 0.87 44.94
C GLY A 456 -49.31 1.91 45.95
N GLY A 457 -49.22 1.56 47.24
CA GLY A 457 -49.85 2.27 48.35
C GLY A 457 -51.38 2.40 48.21
N PRO A 458 -52.11 2.85 49.25
CA PRO A 458 -53.48 3.31 49.08
C PRO A 458 -53.49 4.65 48.30
N PRO A 459 -54.45 4.93 47.41
CA PRO A 459 -55.56 4.07 46.99
C PRO A 459 -55.19 3.01 45.91
N GLY A 460 -53.93 2.99 45.44
CA GLY A 460 -53.45 2.08 44.40
C GLY A 460 -52.86 2.83 43.21
N TYR A 461 -51.82 3.63 43.44
CA TYR A 461 -51.21 4.42 42.38
C TYR A 461 -50.57 3.53 41.31
N SER A 462 -50.61 3.99 40.06
CA SER A 462 -49.96 3.33 38.93
C SER A 462 -49.12 4.35 38.18
N ASN A 463 -47.80 4.23 38.27
CA ASN A 463 -46.82 5.15 37.69
C ASN A 463 -47.17 6.63 37.95
N GLN A 464 -47.59 6.94 39.17
CA GLN A 464 -47.90 8.32 39.55
C GLN A 464 -46.59 9.12 39.57
N LEU A 465 -46.54 10.21 38.80
CA LEU A 465 -45.41 11.13 38.80
C LEU A 465 -45.32 11.82 40.16
N VAL A 466 -44.14 11.71 40.77
CA VAL A 466 -43.79 12.37 42.02
C VAL A 466 -43.00 13.65 41.76
N GLY A 467 -42.15 13.64 40.74
CA GLY A 467 -41.32 14.78 40.39
C GLY A 467 -40.52 14.56 39.12
N HIS A 468 -40.10 15.68 38.53
CA HIS A 468 -39.23 15.73 37.36
C HIS A 468 -37.90 16.39 37.75
N ALA A 469 -36.79 15.70 37.50
CA ALA A 469 -35.44 16.23 37.64
C ALA A 469 -34.92 16.66 36.26
N GLY A 470 -34.58 17.95 36.15
CA GLY A 470 -33.83 18.49 35.01
C GLY A 470 -32.32 18.23 35.13
N THR A 471 -31.55 18.73 34.17
CA THR A 471 -30.09 18.56 34.16
C THR A 471 -29.42 19.36 35.29
N TRP A 472 -28.81 18.66 36.25
CA TRP A 472 -28.02 19.27 37.33
C TRP A 472 -26.60 18.70 37.35
N ALA A 473 -25.63 19.51 37.79
CA ALA A 473 -24.21 19.16 37.77
C ALA A 473 -23.82 17.98 38.69
N TYR A 474 -24.73 17.55 39.57
CA TYR A 474 -24.46 16.54 40.61
C TYR A 474 -25.40 15.32 40.54
N GLY A 475 -26.10 15.13 39.43
CA GLY A 475 -27.04 14.02 39.22
C GLY A 475 -28.47 14.47 38.96
N TRP A 476 -29.39 13.51 38.99
CA TRP A 476 -30.82 13.71 38.71
C TRP A 476 -31.59 13.89 40.02
N LEU A 477 -31.46 15.07 40.61
CA LEU A 477 -31.96 15.36 41.96
C LEU A 477 -33.36 15.99 41.94
N PHE A 478 -34.22 15.53 42.85
CA PHE A 478 -35.54 16.11 43.10
C PHE A 478 -35.87 16.05 44.60
N VAL A 479 -36.47 17.11 45.16
CA VAL A 479 -36.96 17.11 46.54
C VAL A 479 -38.43 16.71 46.53
N TRP A 480 -38.73 15.53 47.05
CA TRP A 480 -40.09 15.06 47.22
C TRP A 480 -40.65 15.44 48.58
N ASN A 481 -41.78 16.14 48.58
CA ASN A 481 -42.63 16.26 49.77
C ASN A 481 -43.54 15.02 49.90
N THR A 482 -43.17 14.09 50.79
CA THR A 482 -43.90 12.83 51.03
C THR A 482 -45.24 13.04 51.72
N THR A 483 -45.55 14.24 52.25
CA THR A 483 -46.86 14.53 52.84
C THR A 483 -47.97 14.67 51.80
N THR A 484 -47.61 14.66 50.51
CA THR A 484 -48.55 14.74 49.38
C THR A 484 -49.20 13.39 49.06
N VAL A 485 -48.73 12.31 49.67
CA VAL A 485 -49.31 10.97 49.58
C VAL A 485 -49.65 10.45 50.98
N VAL A 486 -50.48 9.41 51.03
CA VAL A 486 -50.75 8.67 52.25
C VAL A 486 -49.56 7.76 52.61
N ASN A 487 -49.47 7.42 53.89
CA ASN A 487 -48.58 6.43 54.45
C ASN A 487 -48.91 5.07 53.85
N GLY A 488 -47.87 4.25 53.72
CA GLY A 488 -47.97 2.93 53.13
C GLY A 488 -46.71 2.54 52.39
N THR A 489 -46.75 1.37 51.76
CA THR A 489 -45.63 0.84 50.97
C THR A 489 -45.85 1.09 49.48
N TYR A 490 -44.83 1.65 48.85
CA TYR A 490 -44.80 2.02 47.44
C TYR A 490 -43.62 1.35 46.74
N SER A 491 -43.73 1.22 45.43
CA SER A 491 -42.61 0.93 44.55
C SER A 491 -42.20 2.23 43.85
N LEU A 492 -40.96 2.66 44.03
CA LEU A 492 -40.38 3.84 43.41
C LEU A 492 -39.47 3.42 42.25
N LYS A 493 -39.59 4.10 41.11
CA LYS A 493 -38.66 3.95 39.98
C LYS A 493 -38.32 5.30 39.36
N SER A 494 -37.23 5.34 38.60
CA SER A 494 -36.90 6.45 37.72
C SER A 494 -37.26 6.11 36.27
N ARG A 495 -37.62 7.13 35.49
CA ARG A 495 -37.77 7.07 34.03
C ARG A 495 -36.88 8.12 33.42
N ALA A 496 -35.86 7.71 32.67
CA ALA A 496 -34.99 8.64 31.96
C ALA A 496 -35.50 8.87 30.53
N PHE A 497 -35.33 10.09 30.03
CA PHE A 497 -35.73 10.51 28.69
C PHE A 497 -34.53 10.95 27.89
N ALA A 498 -34.56 10.75 26.58
CA ALA A 498 -33.58 11.27 25.63
C ALA A 498 -34.23 11.77 24.33
N PRO A 499 -33.49 12.48 23.46
CA PRO A 499 -34.00 12.93 22.17
C PRO A 499 -34.57 11.80 21.32
N GLY A 500 -35.52 12.13 20.43
CA GLY A 500 -36.20 11.14 19.59
C GLY A 500 -37.31 10.35 20.31
N GLY A 501 -37.75 10.81 21.49
CA GLY A 501 -38.84 10.18 22.24
C GLY A 501 -38.47 8.89 22.95
N VAL A 502 -37.17 8.61 23.09
CA VAL A 502 -36.66 7.42 23.79
C VAL A 502 -36.82 7.62 25.29
N SER A 503 -37.36 6.61 25.97
CA SER A 503 -37.41 6.56 27.43
C SER A 503 -37.10 5.16 27.95
N VAL A 504 -36.50 5.10 29.13
CA VAL A 504 -36.17 3.86 29.82
C VAL A 504 -36.57 3.95 31.28
N ASP A 505 -37.23 2.90 31.79
CA ASP A 505 -37.58 2.77 33.20
C ASP A 505 -36.50 1.99 33.94
N SER A 506 -36.18 2.41 35.17
CA SER A 506 -35.38 1.61 36.08
C SER A 506 -36.18 0.42 36.59
N PRO A 507 -35.51 -0.62 37.13
CA PRO A 507 -36.13 -1.49 38.12
C PRO A 507 -36.73 -0.67 39.26
N SER A 508 -37.85 -1.11 39.81
CA SER A 508 -38.48 -0.46 40.98
C SER A 508 -37.82 -0.90 42.28
N ILE A 509 -37.70 0.02 43.24
CA ILE A 509 -37.32 -0.27 44.63
C ILE A 509 -38.53 -0.08 45.56
N PRO A 510 -38.73 -0.92 46.59
CA PRO A 510 -39.73 -0.67 47.62
C PRO A 510 -39.31 0.52 48.50
N VAL A 511 -40.27 1.37 48.88
CA VAL A 511 -40.12 2.42 49.89
C VAL A 511 -41.37 2.49 50.76
N THR A 512 -41.23 2.88 52.01
CA THR A 512 -42.35 3.07 52.94
C THR A 512 -42.48 4.55 53.26
N ILE A 513 -43.67 5.11 53.08
CA ILE A 513 -43.97 6.47 53.51
C ILE A 513 -44.60 6.40 54.90
N ASN A 514 -44.02 7.11 55.86
CA ASN A 514 -44.57 7.24 57.20
C ASN A 514 -44.33 8.66 57.73
N ASN A 515 -45.32 9.52 57.58
CA ASN A 515 -45.30 10.90 58.05
C ASN A 515 -45.92 11.07 59.45
N LEU A 516 -46.12 9.97 60.20
CA LEU A 516 -46.52 10.05 61.60
C LEU A 516 -45.29 10.34 62.46
N SER A 517 -45.47 11.19 63.47
CA SER A 517 -44.45 11.42 64.50
C SER A 517 -45.09 11.49 65.87
N THR A 518 -44.33 11.11 66.89
CA THR A 518 -44.76 11.27 68.28
C THR A 518 -43.55 11.41 69.21
N ALA A 519 -43.72 12.13 70.30
CA ALA A 519 -42.72 12.27 71.34
C ALA A 519 -43.38 12.30 72.72
N VAL A 520 -42.81 11.58 73.69
CA VAL A 520 -43.19 11.75 75.09
C VAL A 520 -42.65 13.10 75.57
N THR A 521 -43.54 13.99 75.99
CA THR A 521 -43.21 15.33 76.49
C THR A 521 -43.25 15.40 78.02
N VAL A 522 -44.05 14.53 78.66
CA VAL A 522 -44.10 14.36 80.10
C VAL A 522 -44.17 12.85 80.42
N PRO A 523 -43.34 12.35 81.35
CA PRO A 523 -42.30 13.07 82.09
C PRO A 523 -41.06 13.36 81.22
N SER A 524 -40.13 14.16 81.74
CA SER A 524 -38.83 14.34 81.08
C SER A 524 -37.97 13.09 81.16
N ASN A 525 -37.00 12.96 80.24
CA ASN A 525 -36.02 11.87 80.27
C ASN A 525 -35.22 11.89 81.60
N GLY A 526 -35.16 10.75 82.28
CA GLY A 526 -34.52 10.56 83.59
C GLY A 526 -35.43 10.82 84.79
N ALA A 527 -36.70 11.20 84.58
CA ALA A 527 -37.61 11.51 85.68
C ALA A 527 -37.86 10.29 86.59
N THR A 528 -37.99 10.57 87.88
CA THR A 528 -38.52 9.60 88.85
C THR A 528 -40.04 9.79 88.96
N VAL A 529 -40.79 8.70 88.87
CA VAL A 529 -42.26 8.69 88.89
C VAL A 529 -42.79 7.73 89.95
N SER A 530 -43.91 8.09 90.57
CA SER A 530 -44.52 7.34 91.69
C SER A 530 -46.03 7.61 91.78
N GLY A 531 -46.80 6.66 92.33
CA GLY A 531 -48.25 6.75 92.45
C GLY A 531 -48.98 6.74 91.09
N ALA A 532 -49.50 7.90 90.68
CA ALA A 532 -50.30 8.06 89.47
C ALA A 532 -49.79 9.22 88.58
N PRO A 533 -48.55 9.17 88.08
CA PRO A 533 -48.00 10.22 87.21
C PRO A 533 -48.85 10.42 85.94
N ALA A 534 -48.90 11.67 85.49
CA ALA A 534 -49.41 12.02 84.18
C ALA A 534 -48.32 11.81 83.12
N PHE A 535 -48.67 11.10 82.05
CA PHE A 535 -47.88 10.97 80.85
C PHE A 535 -48.53 11.78 79.73
N VAL A 536 -47.72 12.56 79.01
CA VAL A 536 -48.15 13.38 77.88
C VAL A 536 -47.26 13.10 76.70
N ALA A 537 -47.87 12.94 75.53
CA ALA A 537 -47.16 12.82 74.27
C ALA A 537 -47.68 13.83 73.24
N SER A 538 -46.77 14.45 72.51
CA SER A 538 -47.12 15.09 71.25
C SER A 538 -47.24 14.02 70.17
N ALA A 539 -48.15 14.22 69.23
CA ALA A 539 -48.21 13.42 68.02
C ALA A 539 -48.70 14.29 66.86
N SER A 540 -48.13 14.07 65.68
CA SER A 540 -48.52 14.74 64.45
C SER A 540 -48.62 13.75 63.29
N GLY A 541 -49.48 14.09 62.34
CA GLY A 541 -49.67 13.40 61.08
C GLY A 541 -49.91 14.42 59.97
N THR A 542 -50.36 13.97 58.80
CA THR A 542 -50.64 14.85 57.67
C THR A 542 -52.14 15.18 57.58
N ALA A 543 -52.52 16.11 56.71
CA ALA A 543 -53.93 16.37 56.42
C ALA A 543 -54.63 15.15 55.79
N LEU A 544 -53.89 14.32 55.04
CA LEU A 544 -54.41 13.11 54.42
C LEU A 544 -54.55 11.96 55.43
N GLN A 545 -53.74 11.96 56.49
CA GLN A 545 -53.75 10.96 57.56
C GLN A 545 -53.44 11.59 58.92
N PRO A 546 -54.47 12.11 59.60
CA PRO A 546 -54.33 12.62 60.95
C PRO A 546 -54.10 11.48 61.95
N VAL A 547 -53.46 11.81 63.08
CA VAL A 547 -53.32 10.88 64.22
C VAL A 547 -54.70 10.60 64.82
N THR A 548 -55.05 9.33 64.96
CA THR A 548 -56.33 8.87 65.51
C THR A 548 -56.22 8.39 66.95
N SER A 549 -55.06 7.86 67.35
CA SER A 549 -54.82 7.44 68.73
C SER A 549 -53.34 7.47 69.08
N VAL A 550 -53.04 7.58 70.38
CA VAL A 550 -51.69 7.42 70.92
C VAL A 550 -51.71 6.41 72.06
N GLN A 551 -50.75 5.50 72.10
CA GLN A 551 -50.52 4.56 73.19
C GLN A 551 -49.19 4.87 73.90
N PHE A 552 -49.13 4.61 75.20
CA PHE A 552 -47.86 4.65 75.96
C PHE A 552 -47.33 3.24 76.16
N LEU A 553 -46.04 3.05 75.89
CA LEU A 553 -45.35 1.76 75.87
C LEU A 553 -44.23 1.76 76.90
N LEU A 554 -44.15 0.71 77.72
CA LEU A 554 -43.10 0.52 78.72
C LEU A 554 -42.19 -0.66 78.33
N SER A 555 -40.88 -0.46 78.40
CA SER A 555 -39.89 -1.54 78.28
C SER A 555 -38.89 -1.51 79.42
N GLY A 556 -38.21 -2.62 79.69
CA GLY A 556 -37.22 -2.74 80.77
C GLY A 556 -37.81 -3.11 82.13
N GLY A 557 -36.99 -2.90 83.18
CA GLY A 557 -37.25 -3.26 84.57
C GLY A 557 -37.31 -4.77 84.88
N PRO A 558 -37.58 -5.16 86.14
CA PRO A 558 -37.83 -6.55 86.53
C PRO A 558 -39.34 -6.80 86.80
N PRO A 559 -40.01 -7.75 86.10
CA PRO A 559 -39.52 -8.47 84.93
C PRO A 559 -39.37 -7.54 83.73
N ALA A 560 -38.50 -7.92 82.79
CA ALA A 560 -38.21 -7.11 81.61
C ALA A 560 -39.43 -7.05 80.67
N TYR A 561 -40.07 -5.89 80.59
CA TYR A 561 -41.10 -5.63 79.60
C TYR A 561 -40.48 -5.32 78.23
N SER A 562 -41.16 -5.71 77.16
CA SER A 562 -40.82 -5.34 75.78
C SER A 562 -42.04 -4.66 75.16
N LYS A 563 -41.98 -3.33 75.06
CA LYS A 563 -43.06 -2.45 74.55
C LYS A 563 -44.45 -2.83 75.08
N ARG A 564 -44.57 -3.07 76.39
CA ARG A 564 -45.85 -3.33 77.05
C ARG A 564 -46.73 -2.08 76.95
N VAL A 565 -47.90 -2.19 76.34
CA VAL A 565 -48.89 -1.11 76.32
C VAL A 565 -49.39 -0.86 77.74
N LEU A 566 -49.22 0.37 78.22
CA LEU A 566 -49.75 0.83 79.51
C LEU A 566 -51.19 1.31 79.39
N GLY A 567 -51.50 2.00 78.29
CA GLY A 567 -52.83 2.52 77.99
C GLY A 567 -52.83 3.52 76.83
N GLY A 568 -54.02 3.91 76.41
CA GLY A 568 -54.24 4.94 75.39
C GLY A 568 -54.30 6.34 76.00
N GLY A 569 -53.75 7.32 75.30
CA GLY A 569 -53.90 8.73 75.64
C GLY A 569 -55.26 9.27 75.20
N THR A 570 -55.77 10.25 75.95
CA THR A 570 -56.91 11.09 75.56
C THR A 570 -56.37 12.37 74.94
N SER A 571 -56.86 12.76 73.75
CA SER A 571 -56.43 13.99 73.09
C SER A 571 -56.88 15.23 73.87
N THR A 572 -55.96 16.15 74.13
CA THR A 572 -56.19 17.42 74.83
C THR A 572 -55.44 18.55 74.13
N VAL A 573 -55.66 19.80 74.54
CA VAL A 573 -54.89 20.96 74.04
C VAL A 573 -53.38 20.86 74.32
N TYR A 574 -52.97 20.06 75.31
CA TYR A 574 -51.56 19.86 75.68
C TYR A 574 -50.93 18.62 75.02
N GLY A 575 -51.69 17.90 74.18
CA GLY A 575 -51.29 16.63 73.57
C GLY A 575 -52.11 15.44 74.07
N TRP A 576 -51.59 14.23 73.89
CA TRP A 576 -52.23 12.97 74.26
C TRP A 576 -51.88 12.61 75.70
N PHE A 577 -52.89 12.57 76.56
CA PHE A 577 -52.73 12.51 78.01
C PHE A 577 -53.15 11.15 78.59
N PHE A 578 -52.36 10.55 79.47
CA PHE A 578 -52.63 9.27 80.14
C PHE A 578 -52.14 9.27 81.59
N PHE A 579 -52.97 8.84 82.55
CA PHE A 579 -52.53 8.59 83.92
C PHE A 579 -52.10 7.13 84.08
N TRP A 580 -50.87 6.90 84.52
CA TRP A 580 -50.37 5.55 84.78
C TRP A 580 -50.31 5.25 86.27
N ASN A 581 -50.88 4.14 86.72
CA ASN A 581 -50.65 3.63 88.08
C ASN A 581 -49.31 2.88 88.16
N THR A 582 -48.28 3.52 88.72
CA THR A 582 -46.92 2.94 88.82
C THR A 582 -46.84 1.78 89.81
N ALA A 583 -47.81 1.60 90.72
CA ALA A 583 -47.86 0.46 91.63
C ALA A 583 -48.10 -0.88 90.91
N THR A 584 -48.40 -0.83 89.60
CA THR A 584 -48.58 -2.00 88.73
C THR A 584 -47.27 -2.62 88.23
N VAL A 585 -46.12 -2.01 88.56
CA VAL A 585 -44.78 -2.50 88.24
C VAL A 585 -43.85 -2.39 89.45
N VAL A 586 -42.73 -3.12 89.41
CA VAL A 586 -41.72 -3.11 90.48
C VAL A 586 -40.90 -1.82 90.41
N ASN A 587 -40.35 -1.36 91.53
CA ASN A 587 -39.41 -0.24 91.54
C ASN A 587 -38.17 -0.59 90.70
N GLY A 588 -37.73 0.35 89.86
CA GLY A 588 -36.65 0.12 88.92
C GLY A 588 -36.64 1.10 87.75
N THR A 589 -35.68 0.92 86.85
CA THR A 589 -35.51 1.77 85.68
C THR A 589 -36.18 1.15 84.46
N TYR A 590 -36.95 1.96 83.73
CA TYR A 590 -37.70 1.59 82.54
C TYR A 590 -37.46 2.59 81.42
N THR A 591 -37.80 2.20 80.18
CA THR A 591 -37.95 3.13 79.07
C THR A 591 -39.42 3.30 78.70
N LEU A 592 -39.85 4.54 78.54
CA LEU A 592 -41.19 4.93 78.11
C LEU A 592 -41.12 5.45 76.66
N GLN A 593 -42.05 4.99 75.83
CA GLN A 593 -42.28 5.49 74.47
C GLN A 593 -43.76 5.84 74.31
N SER A 594 -44.06 6.74 73.37
CA SER A 594 -45.40 6.87 72.81
C SER A 594 -45.45 6.23 71.42
N ARG A 595 -46.63 5.71 71.04
CA ARG A 595 -46.93 5.20 69.71
C ARG A 595 -48.15 5.90 69.17
N ALA A 596 -48.00 6.67 68.10
CA ALA A 596 -49.12 7.29 67.39
C ALA A 596 -49.61 6.38 66.27
N PHE A 597 -50.92 6.32 66.06
CA PHE A 597 -51.58 5.60 64.99
C PHE A 597 -52.40 6.54 64.13
N ASP A 598 -52.54 6.22 62.85
CA ASP A 598 -53.56 6.82 61.98
C ASP A 598 -54.80 5.92 61.81
N ALA A 599 -55.71 6.31 60.92
CA ALA A 599 -56.95 5.56 60.66
C ALA A 599 -56.71 4.25 59.88
N ALA A 600 -55.60 4.14 59.15
CA ALA A 600 -55.22 2.94 58.41
C ALA A 600 -54.51 1.92 59.31
N GLY A 601 -54.11 2.31 60.52
CA GLY A 601 -53.40 1.48 61.48
C GLY A 601 -51.87 1.55 61.32
N ASP A 602 -51.37 2.42 60.45
CA ASP A 602 -49.94 2.74 60.41
C ASP A 602 -49.56 3.44 61.71
N PHE A 603 -48.31 3.24 62.15
CA PHE A 603 -47.85 3.80 63.42
C PHE A 603 -46.43 4.33 63.38
N ALA A 604 -46.13 5.26 64.29
CA ALA A 604 -44.78 5.71 64.61
C ALA A 604 -44.54 5.64 66.12
N ASP A 605 -43.39 5.11 66.51
CA ASP A 605 -42.91 5.11 67.89
C ASP A 605 -42.04 6.35 68.12
N SER A 606 -42.15 6.96 69.30
CA SER A 606 -41.22 8.01 69.73
C SER A 606 -39.84 7.43 70.01
N ALA A 607 -38.84 8.30 70.11
CA ALA A 607 -37.62 7.94 70.84
C ALA A 607 -37.98 7.50 72.29
N PRO A 608 -37.31 6.46 72.83
CA PRO A 608 -37.50 6.07 74.22
C PRO A 608 -36.90 7.11 75.16
N ILE A 609 -37.64 7.45 76.21
CA ILE A 609 -37.11 8.18 77.37
C ILE A 609 -36.92 7.22 78.53
N THR A 610 -35.93 7.43 79.37
CA THR A 610 -35.71 6.65 80.59
C THR A 610 -36.54 7.25 81.72
N ILE A 611 -37.15 6.40 82.54
CA ILE A 611 -37.84 6.79 83.77
C ILE A 611 -37.46 5.84 84.91
N THR A 612 -37.48 6.33 86.15
CA THR A 612 -37.30 5.49 87.34
C THR A 612 -38.62 5.41 88.10
N VAL A 613 -39.12 4.21 88.34
CA VAL A 613 -40.28 3.98 89.20
C VAL A 613 -39.79 3.78 90.63
N ALA A 614 -40.30 4.60 91.54
CA ALA A 614 -39.99 4.54 92.98
C ALA A 614 -41.29 4.75 93.80
N ASN A 615 -42.07 3.68 93.95
CA ASN A 615 -43.27 3.65 94.80
C ASN A 615 -42.94 3.45 96.27
#